data_AF-A0A7S0AJB3-F1
#
_entry.id   AF-A0A7S0AJB3-F1
#
_cell.length_a   1.000
_cell.length_b   1.000
_cell.length_c   1.000
_cell.angle_alpha   90.00
_cell.angle_beta   90.00
_cell.angle_gamma   90.00
#
_symmetry.space_group_name_H-M   'P 1'
#
loop_
_entity.id
_entity.type
_entity.pdbx_description
1 polymer ?
#
loop_
_entity_poly.entity_id
_entity_poly.type
_entity_poly.pdbx_seq_one_letter_code
_entity_poly.pdbx_strand_id
1 'polypeptide(L)'
;TNPKGCWERTLVASGFPDFHTHSTKKPGQDYAHSKSFIKTADAEDVSAEAWWEDRGTVHRSWLRGGTKYGGGDFESLRYLKNDGSVLVCKSIFHPKNVSKPDVVVTWRFKKNETDLTQA
;
A
#
# COMPACT_ATOMS: atom_id res chain seq x y z
N THR A 1 -0.11 4.74 30.10
CA THR A 1 -1.44 4.26 29.67
C THR A 1 -1.60 4.61 28.21
N ASN A 2 -1.80 3.63 27.32
CA ASN A 2 -1.97 3.89 25.89
C ASN A 2 -3.29 4.67 25.65
N PRO A 3 -3.27 5.98 25.31
CA PRO A 3 -4.48 6.80 25.25
C PRO A 3 -5.28 6.59 23.96
N LYS A 4 -4.82 5.73 23.06
CA LYS A 4 -5.43 5.48 21.76
C LYS A 4 -5.67 3.98 21.67
N GLY A 5 -6.95 3.59 21.67
CA GLY A 5 -7.41 2.21 21.76
C GLY A 5 -6.58 1.21 20.94
N CYS A 6 -6.55 -0.04 21.38
CA CYS A 6 -5.89 -1.11 20.66
C CYS A 6 -6.58 -1.30 19.30
N TRP A 7 -6.06 -0.63 18.26
CA TRP A 7 -6.56 -0.81 16.91
C TRP A 7 -6.01 -2.13 16.40
N GLU A 8 -6.83 -3.18 16.42
CA GLU A 8 -6.54 -4.40 15.70
C GLU A 8 -6.56 -4.09 14.19
N ARG A 9 -5.38 -4.13 13.57
CA ARG A 9 -5.22 -3.89 12.14
C ARG A 9 -5.05 -5.21 11.44
N THR A 10 -6.07 -5.61 10.67
CA THR A 10 -5.94 -6.74 9.74
C THR A 10 -5.47 -6.20 8.40
N LEU A 11 -4.26 -6.59 7.99
CA LEU A 11 -3.74 -6.29 6.65
C LEU A 11 -4.20 -7.39 5.70
N VAL A 12 -5.16 -7.08 4.83
CA VAL A 12 -5.61 -7.98 3.77
C VAL A 12 -4.89 -7.59 2.49
N ALA A 13 -4.06 -8.49 1.95
CA ALA A 13 -3.38 -8.30 0.68
C ALA A 13 -3.44 -9.59 -0.14
N SER A 14 -3.66 -9.46 -1.44
CA SER A 14 -3.65 -10.57 -2.41
C SER A 14 -2.31 -10.65 -3.15
N GLY A 15 -2.05 -11.72 -3.90
CA GLY A 15 -0.84 -11.85 -4.73
C GLY A 15 0.29 -12.64 -4.09
N PHE A 16 1.43 -12.73 -4.77
CA PHE A 16 2.44 -13.76 -4.49
C PHE A 16 2.99 -13.69 -3.05
N PRO A 17 3.12 -14.80 -2.31
CA PRO A 17 2.87 -16.20 -2.70
C PRO A 17 1.48 -16.73 -2.26
N ASP A 18 0.43 -15.91 -2.25
CA ASP A 18 -0.92 -16.34 -1.88
C ASP A 18 -1.36 -17.58 -2.70
N PHE A 19 -2.20 -18.43 -2.10
CA PHE A 19 -2.58 -19.77 -2.56
C PHE A 19 -3.08 -19.82 -4.02
N HIS A 20 -3.57 -18.68 -4.53
CA HIS A 20 -4.11 -18.55 -5.88
C HIS A 20 -3.14 -17.94 -6.90
N THR A 21 -1.91 -17.60 -6.50
CA THR A 21 -0.89 -17.02 -7.39
C THR A 21 -0.13 -18.15 -8.08
N HIS A 22 -0.31 -18.28 -9.40
CA HIS A 22 0.35 -19.30 -10.20
C HIS A 22 1.80 -18.91 -10.48
N SER A 23 2.75 -19.78 -10.10
CA SER A 23 4.19 -19.62 -10.33
C SER A 23 4.61 -19.44 -11.80
N THR A 24 3.70 -19.71 -12.74
CA THR A 24 3.90 -19.63 -14.20
C THR A 24 3.55 -18.28 -14.82
N LYS A 25 2.93 -17.36 -14.07
CA LYS A 25 2.53 -16.04 -14.62
C LYS A 25 3.64 -15.00 -14.49
N LYS A 26 3.74 -14.12 -15.50
CA LYS A 26 4.76 -13.06 -15.59
C LYS A 26 4.55 -11.99 -14.50
N PRO A 27 5.60 -11.25 -14.10
CA PRO A 27 5.44 -10.07 -13.24
C PRO A 27 4.36 -9.13 -13.79
N GLY A 28 3.40 -8.75 -12.95
CA GLY A 28 2.28 -7.87 -13.31
C GLY A 28 1.08 -8.53 -13.97
N GLN A 29 1.04 -9.87 -14.12
CA GLN A 29 -0.07 -10.58 -14.77
C GLN A 29 -0.92 -11.47 -13.85
N ASP A 30 -0.71 -11.46 -12.53
CA ASP A 30 -1.33 -12.43 -11.62
C ASP A 30 -1.97 -11.87 -10.36
N TYR A 31 -2.76 -10.80 -10.48
CA TYR A 31 -3.39 -10.21 -9.29
C TYR A 31 -4.88 -9.99 -9.54
N ALA A 32 -5.70 -10.96 -9.15
CA ALA A 32 -7.11 -10.70 -8.92
C ALA A 32 -7.21 -9.91 -7.61
N HIS A 33 -7.21 -8.58 -7.71
CA HIS A 33 -7.26 -7.70 -6.54
C HIS A 33 -8.58 -7.91 -5.80
N SER A 34 -8.51 -8.42 -4.57
CA SER A 34 -9.69 -8.46 -3.70
C SER A 34 -10.04 -7.02 -3.29
N LYS A 35 -11.19 -6.53 -3.75
CA LYS A 35 -11.72 -5.24 -3.32
C LYS A 35 -12.56 -5.41 -2.06
N SER A 36 -12.29 -4.57 -1.08
CA SER A 36 -13.04 -4.46 0.16
C SER A 36 -13.68 -3.08 0.22
N PHE A 37 -14.96 -3.00 0.59
CA PHE A 37 -15.62 -1.72 0.81
C PHE A 37 -15.42 -1.30 2.27
N ILE A 38 -14.95 -0.06 2.48
CA ILE A 38 -14.71 0.48 3.82
C ILE A 38 -15.33 1.87 3.95
N LYS A 39 -15.60 2.28 5.19
CA LYS A 39 -16.05 3.63 5.53
C LYS A 39 -14.87 4.43 6.08
N THR A 40 -14.56 5.58 5.48
CA THR A 40 -13.48 6.46 5.96
C THR A 40 -13.88 7.18 7.25
N ALA A 41 -12.90 7.83 7.91
CA ALA A 41 -13.16 8.67 9.07
C ALA A 41 -14.11 9.84 8.77
N ASP A 42 -14.15 10.29 7.51
CA ASP A 42 -15.06 11.30 7.03
C ASP A 42 -16.42 10.72 6.59
N ALA A 43 -16.73 9.47 6.94
CA ALA A 43 -17.95 8.76 6.59
C ALA A 43 -18.18 8.60 5.07
N GLU A 44 -17.11 8.56 4.27
CA GLU A 44 -17.20 8.23 2.84
C GLU A 44 -17.14 6.72 2.64
N ASP A 45 -18.02 6.19 1.79
CA ASP A 45 -17.96 4.81 1.32
C ASP A 45 -16.96 4.72 0.17
N VAL A 46 -15.88 3.95 0.36
CA VAL A 46 -14.77 3.83 -0.58
C VAL A 46 -14.41 2.36 -0.81
N SER A 47 -13.77 2.07 -1.94
CA SER A 47 -13.21 0.74 -2.20
C SER A 47 -11.71 0.73 -1.90
N ALA A 48 -11.27 -0.22 -1.09
CA ALA A 48 -9.88 -0.48 -0.78
C ALA A 48 -9.43 -1.78 -1.46
N GLU A 49 -8.20 -1.80 -1.95
CA GLU A 49 -7.55 -3.00 -2.51
C GLU A 49 -6.06 -2.96 -2.17
N ALA A 50 -5.47 -4.13 -1.92
CA ALA A 50 -4.04 -4.26 -1.66
C ALA A 50 -3.52 -5.59 -2.19
N TRP A 51 -2.29 -5.57 -2.72
CA TRP A 51 -1.64 -6.74 -3.29
C TRP A 51 -0.12 -6.64 -3.31
N TRP A 52 0.52 -7.78 -3.51
CA TRP A 52 1.96 -7.90 -3.69
C TRP A 52 2.33 -8.09 -5.15
N GLU A 53 3.04 -7.12 -5.72
CA GLU A 53 3.68 -7.17 -7.02
C GLU A 53 5.11 -7.71 -6.93
N ASP A 54 5.71 -7.97 -8.09
CA ASP A 54 7.11 -8.35 -8.24
C ASP A 54 7.54 -9.50 -7.29
N ARG A 55 6.77 -10.60 -7.37
CA ARG A 55 7.00 -11.82 -6.56
C ARG A 55 7.09 -11.57 -5.05
N GLY A 56 6.23 -10.69 -4.52
CA GLY A 56 6.17 -10.45 -3.07
C GLY A 56 7.08 -9.33 -2.58
N THR A 57 7.77 -8.61 -3.47
CA THR A 57 8.76 -7.59 -3.07
C THR A 57 8.20 -6.17 -3.06
N VAL A 58 7.09 -5.93 -3.75
CA VAL A 58 6.44 -4.62 -3.82
C VAL A 58 5.00 -4.74 -3.35
N HIS A 59 4.68 -4.17 -2.19
CA HIS A 59 3.29 -4.06 -1.75
C HIS A 59 2.65 -2.81 -2.34
N ARG A 60 1.54 -2.98 -3.07
CA ARG A 60 0.73 -1.89 -3.60
C ARG A 60 -0.64 -1.89 -2.92
N SER A 61 -1.21 -0.72 -2.69
CA SER A 61 -2.59 -0.58 -2.24
C SER A 61 -3.25 0.66 -2.80
N TRP A 62 -4.57 0.59 -2.97
CA TRP A 62 -5.39 1.71 -3.37
C TRP A 62 -6.56 1.93 -2.42
N LEU A 63 -6.93 3.19 -2.29
CA LEU A 63 -8.20 3.65 -1.76
C LEU A 63 -8.88 4.49 -2.84
N ARG A 64 -10.07 4.08 -3.29
CA ARG A 64 -10.76 4.70 -4.42
C ARG A 64 -12.16 5.17 -4.08
N GLY A 65 -12.57 6.24 -4.76
CA GLY A 65 -13.93 6.77 -4.67
C GLY A 65 -14.10 7.87 -3.62
N GLY A 66 -13.01 8.43 -3.10
CA GLY A 66 -13.07 9.63 -2.25
C GLY A 66 -13.63 10.82 -3.03
N THR A 67 -14.58 11.54 -2.43
CA THR A 67 -15.30 12.67 -3.04
C THR A 67 -15.09 13.99 -2.30
N LYS A 68 -14.79 13.94 -1.00
CA LYS A 68 -14.51 15.11 -0.17
C LYS A 68 -13.20 15.79 -0.57
N TYR A 69 -13.10 17.08 -0.23
CA TYR A 69 -11.91 17.91 -0.45
C TYR A 69 -11.45 17.97 -1.92
N GLY A 70 -12.39 17.89 -2.87
CA GLY A 70 -12.10 17.87 -4.31
C GLY A 70 -11.99 16.47 -4.91
N GLY A 71 -12.08 15.43 -4.08
CA GLY A 71 -12.09 14.04 -4.46
C GLY A 71 -10.79 13.54 -5.07
N GLY A 72 -10.69 12.21 -5.20
CA GLY A 72 -9.52 11.55 -5.75
C GLY A 72 -9.28 10.20 -5.10
N ASP A 73 -8.28 9.53 -5.63
CA ASP A 73 -7.86 8.21 -5.19
C ASP A 73 -6.46 8.28 -4.57
N PHE A 74 -6.18 7.40 -3.62
CA PHE A 74 -4.86 7.28 -3.01
C PHE A 74 -4.24 5.95 -3.39
N GLU A 75 -3.07 5.99 -4.00
CA GLU A 75 -2.20 4.83 -4.21
C GLU A 75 -1.07 4.86 -3.17
N SER A 76 -0.68 3.68 -2.68
CA SER A 76 0.51 3.54 -1.85
C SER A 76 1.36 2.36 -2.31
N LEU A 77 2.68 2.56 -2.33
CA LEU A 77 3.69 1.56 -2.66
C LEU A 77 4.67 1.40 -1.51
N ARG A 78 5.02 0.16 -1.18
CA ARG A 78 6.03 -0.17 -0.19
C ARG A 78 6.95 -1.23 -0.76
N TYR A 79 8.24 -0.98 -0.80
CA TYR A 79 9.21 -1.91 -1.35
C TYR A 79 10.61 -1.65 -0.79
N LEU A 80 11.47 -2.66 -0.87
CA LEU A 80 12.86 -2.56 -0.45
C LEU A 80 13.75 -2.16 -1.63
N LYS A 81 14.76 -1.33 -1.37
CA LYS A 81 15.85 -0.96 -2.29
C LYS A 81 17.20 -1.28 -1.67
N ASN A 82 18.24 -1.27 -2.50
CA ASN A 82 19.63 -1.49 -2.09
C ASN A 82 19.76 -2.78 -1.29
N ASP A 83 19.31 -3.89 -1.89
CA ASP A 83 19.36 -5.25 -1.33
C ASP A 83 18.73 -5.39 0.07
N GLY A 84 17.67 -4.63 0.33
CA GLY A 84 16.95 -4.68 1.61
C GLY A 84 17.35 -3.62 2.63
N SER A 85 18.39 -2.82 2.36
CA SER A 85 18.88 -1.81 3.31
C SER A 85 18.01 -0.56 3.42
N VAL A 86 17.16 -0.29 2.42
CA VAL A 86 16.28 0.89 2.39
C VAL A 86 14.83 0.48 2.14
N LEU A 87 13.95 0.73 3.11
CA LEU A 87 12.50 0.68 2.89
C LEU A 87 12.05 1.98 2.23
N VAL A 88 11.39 1.86 1.08
CA VAL A 88 10.77 2.97 0.38
C VAL A 88 9.26 2.87 0.51
N CYS A 89 8.63 3.94 1.00
CA CYS A 89 7.20 4.12 0.99
C CYS A 89 6.86 5.26 0.05
N LYS A 90 5.97 5.06 -0.92
CA LYS A 90 5.40 6.12 -1.74
C LYS A 90 3.92 6.23 -1.45
N SER A 91 3.43 7.45 -1.35
CA SER A 91 2.01 7.78 -1.36
C SER A 91 1.75 8.69 -2.54
N ILE A 92 0.77 8.36 -3.35
CA ILE A 92 0.38 9.09 -4.54
C ILE A 92 -1.09 9.44 -4.38
N PHE A 93 -1.40 10.73 -4.51
CA PHE A 93 -2.77 11.19 -4.62
C PHE A 93 -3.07 11.48 -6.09
N HIS A 94 -4.13 10.86 -6.58
CA HIS A 94 -4.66 11.00 -7.93
C HIS A 94 -5.91 11.87 -7.89
N PRO A 95 -5.82 13.18 -8.19
CA PRO A 95 -6.98 14.06 -8.14
C PRO A 95 -8.03 13.61 -9.16
N LYS A 96 -9.32 13.71 -8.79
CA LYS A 96 -10.41 13.42 -9.73
C LYS A 96 -10.41 14.36 -10.94
N ASN A 97 -9.91 15.58 -10.76
CA ASN A 97 -9.73 16.54 -11.84
C ASN A 97 -8.46 16.21 -12.64
N VAL A 98 -8.64 15.68 -13.84
CA VAL A 98 -7.55 15.28 -14.77
C VAL A 98 -6.62 16.41 -15.20
N SER A 99 -7.00 17.68 -15.02
CA SER A 99 -6.08 18.80 -15.27
C SER A 99 -5.08 19.04 -14.15
N LYS A 100 -5.30 18.44 -12.97
CA LYS A 100 -4.36 18.50 -11.85
C LYS A 100 -3.40 17.30 -11.93
N PRO A 101 -2.08 17.53 -11.77
CA PRO A 101 -1.12 16.44 -11.74
C PRO A 101 -1.27 15.61 -10.46
N ASP A 102 -0.79 14.38 -10.52
CA ASP A 102 -0.63 13.53 -9.35
C ASP A 102 0.32 14.19 -8.33
N VAL A 103 -0.01 14.04 -7.05
CA VAL A 103 0.84 14.51 -5.95
C VAL A 103 1.53 13.30 -5.33
N VAL A 104 2.86 13.29 -5.35
CA VAL A 104 3.66 12.16 -4.89
C VAL A 104 4.50 12.55 -3.68
N VAL A 105 4.41 11.77 -2.62
CA VAL A 105 5.32 11.85 -1.46
C VAL A 105 6.06 10.53 -1.33
N THR A 106 7.37 10.60 -1.15
CA THR A 106 8.23 9.42 -0.98
C THR A 106 9.02 9.53 0.32
N TRP A 107 8.86 8.53 1.19
CA TRP A 107 9.67 8.35 2.39
C TRP A 107 10.67 7.22 2.17
N ARG A 108 11.88 7.40 2.71
CA ARG A 108 12.94 6.39 2.66
C ARG A 108 13.48 6.18 4.07
N PHE A 109 13.50 4.94 4.49
CA PHE A 109 13.98 4.54 5.81
C PHE A 109 15.18 3.63 5.61
N LYS A 110 16.36 4.07 6.05
CA LYS A 110 17.57 3.24 6.04
C LYS A 110 17.59 2.43 7.33
N LYS A 111 17.88 1.13 7.23
CA LYS A 111 18.14 0.31 8.42
C LYS A 111 19.43 0.79 9.09
N ASN A 112 19.40 1.06 10.39
CA ASN A 112 20.63 1.32 11.13
C ASN A 112 21.33 -0.02 11.42
N GLU A 113 22.65 -0.06 11.23
CA GLU A 113 23.47 -1.27 11.44
C GLU A 113 23.67 -1.59 12.94
N THR A 114 23.25 -0.70 13.84
CA THR A 114 23.54 -0.77 15.27
C THR A 114 22.63 -1.71 16.07
N ASP A 115 21.56 -2.24 15.48
CA ASP A 115 20.64 -3.18 16.16
C ASP A 115 21.13 -4.64 16.17
N LEU A 116 22.31 -4.93 15.61
CA LEU A 116 22.89 -6.29 15.58
C LEU A 116 23.82 -6.62 16.77
N THR A 117 24.04 -5.68 17.69
CA THR A 117 24.92 -5.89 18.86
C THR A 117 24.20 -6.15 20.19
N GLN A 118 22.88 -6.42 20.18
CA GLN A 118 22.14 -6.83 21.38
C GLN A 118 21.18 -8.00 21.10
N ALA A 119 21.75 -9.14 20.70
CA ALA A 119 21.08 -10.43 20.79
C ALA A 119 22.08 -11.47 21.33
#